data_AF-W6QV88-F1
#
_entry.id   AF-W6QV88-F1
#
_cell.length_a   1.000
_cell.length_b   1.000
_cell.length_c   1.000
_cell.angle_alpha   90.00
_cell.angle_beta   90.00
_cell.angle_gamma   90.00
#
_symmetry.space_group_name_H-M   'P 1'
#
loop_
_entity.id
_entity.type
_entity.pdbx_description
1 polymer ?
#
loop_
_entity_poly.entity_id
_entity_poly.type
_entity_poly.pdbx_seq_one_letter_code
_entity_poly.pdbx_strand_id
1 'polypeptide(L)'
;MDYTESEPVLESKPESESHKSDFGTHAAKPHPLLSEIYIQAQNPPVDRTSIIIANTKWIPSSTIPTLSVFGSDTLQKFADEISWPEVKAPLVLSTPLQIGQAEKAKELLKGQITGIFSGCDYAYSHECHKALGYAKDQGADSVISIGGESTIGLQKAISIRTGLPHICIPTAYTISEMAPILSETANRSKKTQSEPRILPDTVIYNVELTMTLPAFYVRNTNPIINMALEGIRALASSLSEIIENLFSQSA
;
A
#
# COMPACT_ATOMS: atom_id res chain seq x y z
N MET A 1 -24.74 45.01 -25.40
CA MET A 1 -25.56 43.92 -24.83
C MET A 1 -24.80 43.44 -23.60
N ASP A 2 -25.00 44.16 -22.50
CA ASP A 2 -24.54 43.78 -21.17
C ASP A 2 -25.56 42.81 -20.58
N TYR A 3 -25.12 41.62 -20.19
CA TYR A 3 -25.87 40.73 -19.32
C TYR A 3 -25.17 40.69 -17.97
N THR A 4 -25.76 41.39 -17.02
CA THR A 4 -25.49 41.26 -15.59
C THR A 4 -26.29 40.06 -15.08
N GLU A 5 -25.61 39.00 -14.64
CA GLU A 5 -26.25 37.91 -13.87
C GLU A 5 -26.07 38.19 -12.38
N SER A 6 -27.19 38.44 -11.73
CA SER A 6 -27.35 38.59 -10.29
C SER A 6 -27.29 37.23 -9.58
N GLU A 7 -26.43 37.10 -8.57
CA GLU A 7 -26.42 35.93 -7.67
C GLU A 7 -27.71 35.87 -6.83
N PRO A 8 -28.27 34.67 -6.56
CA PRO A 8 -29.42 34.53 -5.68
C PRO A 8 -29.00 34.57 -4.20
N VAL A 9 -29.66 35.44 -3.44
CA VAL A 9 -29.57 35.55 -1.98
C VAL A 9 -30.18 34.29 -1.34
N LEU A 10 -29.39 33.52 -0.59
CA LEU A 10 -29.87 32.40 0.23
C LEU A 10 -30.52 32.94 1.51
N GLU A 11 -31.84 32.82 1.59
CA GLU A 11 -32.65 33.10 2.77
C GLU A 11 -32.42 32.01 3.84
N SER A 12 -31.98 32.41 5.03
CA SER A 12 -31.72 31.53 6.17
C SER A 12 -33.03 30.98 6.75
N LYS A 13 -33.22 29.65 6.73
CA LYS A 13 -34.30 28.96 7.46
C LYS A 13 -33.94 28.80 8.95
N PRO A 14 -34.92 28.86 9.87
CA PRO A 14 -34.69 28.72 11.31
C PRO A 14 -34.37 27.27 11.70
N GLU A 15 -33.50 27.13 12.71
CA GLU A 15 -33.08 25.87 13.33
C GLU A 15 -34.28 25.10 13.90
N SER A 16 -34.47 23.85 13.48
CA SER A 16 -35.44 22.94 14.09
C SER A 16 -34.79 22.10 15.19
N GLU A 17 -35.48 22.03 16.32
CA GLU A 17 -35.09 21.46 17.61
C GLU A 17 -34.56 20.02 17.54
N SER A 18 -33.48 19.77 18.28
CA SER A 18 -32.84 18.46 18.45
C SER A 18 -33.66 17.54 19.36
N HIS A 19 -34.19 16.43 18.82
CA HIS A 19 -34.59 15.29 19.63
C HIS A 19 -33.36 14.51 20.09
N LYS A 20 -33.06 14.55 21.40
CA LYS A 20 -32.08 13.64 22.02
C LYS A 20 -32.73 12.27 22.22
N SER A 21 -32.16 11.23 21.61
CA SER A 21 -32.42 9.84 21.99
C SER A 21 -31.32 9.37 22.96
N ASP A 22 -31.73 8.99 24.17
CA ASP A 22 -30.87 8.39 25.18
C ASP A 22 -30.48 6.96 24.75
N PHE A 23 -29.20 6.73 24.42
CA PHE A 23 -28.62 5.40 24.40
C PHE A 23 -27.83 5.19 25.69
N GLY A 24 -28.41 4.42 26.61
CA GLY A 24 -27.79 3.99 27.86
C GLY A 24 -26.59 3.06 27.63
N THR A 25 -25.56 3.23 28.44
CA THR A 25 -24.33 2.43 28.45
C THR A 25 -24.54 1.09 29.16
N HIS A 26 -24.77 0.02 28.39
CA HIS A 26 -24.58 -1.35 28.88
C HIS A 26 -23.40 -2.01 28.16
N ALA A 27 -22.25 -2.04 28.82
CA ALA A 27 -21.10 -2.83 28.39
C ALA A 27 -21.42 -4.33 28.54
N ALA A 28 -21.66 -5.02 27.42
CA ALA A 28 -21.80 -6.46 27.41
C ALA A 28 -20.46 -7.13 27.78
N LYS A 29 -20.49 -8.13 28.67
CA LYS A 29 -19.29 -8.93 29.00
C LYS A 29 -18.89 -9.78 27.78
N PRO A 30 -17.60 -9.89 27.44
CA PRO A 30 -17.15 -10.64 26.28
C PRO A 30 -17.46 -12.14 26.40
N HIS A 31 -17.87 -12.72 25.26
CA HIS A 31 -18.26 -14.12 25.09
C HIS A 31 -17.06 -15.07 25.33
N PRO A 32 -17.22 -16.22 26.01
CA PRO A 32 -16.14 -17.12 26.43
C PRO A 32 -15.30 -17.76 25.30
N LEU A 33 -15.72 -17.67 24.05
CA LEU A 33 -14.89 -18.06 22.89
C LEU A 33 -13.72 -17.08 22.64
N LEU A 34 -13.80 -15.85 23.14
CA LEU A 34 -12.72 -14.86 23.01
C LEU A 34 -11.49 -15.21 23.85
N SER A 35 -11.64 -15.99 24.93
CA SER A 35 -10.51 -16.44 25.75
C SER A 35 -9.72 -17.58 25.13
N GLU A 36 -10.32 -18.44 24.30
CA GLU A 36 -9.60 -19.53 23.62
C GLU A 36 -8.73 -19.01 22.47
N ILE A 37 -9.19 -17.97 21.75
CA ILE A 37 -8.40 -17.26 20.73
C ILE A 37 -7.15 -16.62 21.34
N TYR A 38 -7.24 -16.18 22.60
CA TYR A 38 -6.14 -15.53 23.33
C TYR A 38 -4.99 -16.48 23.68
N ILE A 39 -5.27 -17.79 23.84
CA ILE A 39 -4.27 -18.78 24.26
C ILE A 39 -3.48 -19.34 23.07
N GLN A 40 -4.07 -19.45 21.87
CA GLN A 40 -3.35 -19.89 20.66
C GLN A 40 -2.36 -18.85 20.13
N ALA A 41 -2.51 -17.58 20.50
CA ALA A 41 -1.60 -16.49 20.10
C ALA A 41 -0.20 -16.56 20.77
N GLN A 42 0.00 -17.41 21.78
CA GLN A 42 1.27 -17.45 22.53
C GLN A 42 2.31 -18.44 21.97
N ASN A 43 1.96 -19.34 21.04
CA ASN A 43 2.92 -20.23 20.37
C ASN A 43 2.46 -20.64 18.96
N PRO A 44 2.44 -19.73 17.98
CA PRO A 44 2.20 -20.11 16.59
C PRO A 44 3.45 -20.76 15.98
N PRO A 45 3.30 -21.79 15.12
CA PRO A 45 4.41 -22.35 14.35
C PRO A 45 5.01 -21.28 13.43
N VAL A 46 6.33 -21.28 13.30
CA VAL A 46 7.09 -20.29 12.53
C VAL A 46 6.76 -20.45 11.05
N ASP A 47 5.94 -19.54 10.51
CA ASP A 47 5.89 -19.25 9.08
C ASP A 47 5.81 -17.74 8.86
N ARG A 48 6.60 -17.25 7.90
CA ARG A 48 7.16 -15.90 7.89
C ARG A 48 6.16 -14.84 7.42
N THR A 49 5.55 -14.09 8.34
CA THR A 49 4.91 -12.79 8.04
C THR A 49 4.89 -11.92 9.30
N SER A 50 5.30 -10.64 9.19
CA SER A 50 5.45 -9.72 10.32
C SER A 50 5.03 -8.29 9.97
N ILE A 51 4.48 -7.55 10.93
CA ILE A 51 4.42 -6.08 10.87
C ILE A 51 5.44 -5.53 11.87
N ILE A 52 6.40 -4.73 11.41
CA ILE A 52 7.35 -3.99 12.25
C ILE A 52 6.88 -2.54 12.29
N ILE A 53 6.21 -2.17 13.38
CA ILE A 53 5.93 -0.77 13.70
C ILE A 53 7.12 -0.28 14.50
N ALA A 54 7.87 0.70 14.00
CA ALA A 54 8.95 1.32 14.76
C ALA A 54 8.37 1.77 16.12
N ASN A 55 8.89 1.17 17.21
CA ASN A 55 8.52 1.34 18.61
C ASN A 55 7.37 0.47 19.19
N THR A 56 6.85 -0.54 18.50
CA THR A 56 5.94 -1.53 19.12
C THR A 56 6.24 -2.98 18.73
N LYS A 57 5.81 -3.90 19.60
CA LYS A 57 6.08 -5.34 19.50
C LYS A 57 5.32 -5.96 18.33
N TRP A 58 6.01 -6.90 17.67
CA TRP A 58 5.57 -7.78 16.59
C TRP A 58 4.13 -8.28 16.71
N ILE A 59 3.33 -8.12 15.66
CA ILE A 59 2.00 -8.75 15.53
C ILE A 59 2.01 -9.64 14.28
N PRO A 60 1.91 -10.98 14.43
CA PRO A 60 1.74 -11.88 13.29
C PRO A 60 0.35 -11.73 12.68
N SER A 61 0.28 -11.71 11.35
CA SER A 61 -0.96 -11.86 10.58
C SER A 61 -0.81 -13.06 9.66
N SER A 62 -1.77 -13.98 9.70
CA SER A 62 -1.74 -15.26 8.97
C SER A 62 -2.20 -15.16 7.51
N THR A 63 -2.51 -13.97 7.00
CA THR A 63 -3.34 -13.82 5.79
C THR A 63 -2.70 -13.02 4.66
N ILE A 64 -1.57 -12.32 4.89
CA ILE A 64 -0.90 -11.50 3.86
C ILE A 64 0.60 -11.84 3.89
N PRO A 65 1.20 -12.43 2.86
CA PRO A 65 2.61 -12.91 2.89
C PRO A 65 3.67 -11.78 2.94
N THR A 66 3.25 -10.51 3.07
CA THR A 66 4.10 -9.32 2.93
C THR A 66 4.56 -8.79 4.29
N LEU A 67 5.87 -8.60 4.47
CA LEU A 67 6.44 -7.88 5.61
C LEU A 67 6.17 -6.39 5.49
N SER A 68 5.55 -5.76 6.49
CA SER A 68 5.33 -4.30 6.49
C SER A 68 6.14 -3.61 7.58
N VAL A 69 6.90 -2.58 7.21
CA VAL A 69 7.72 -1.76 8.12
C VAL A 69 7.21 -0.32 8.11
N PHE A 70 6.93 0.24 9.29
CA PHE A 70 6.34 1.57 9.45
C PHE A 70 7.13 2.46 10.40
N GLY A 71 7.24 3.75 10.08
CA GLY A 71 7.74 4.77 10.99
C GLY A 71 8.60 5.85 10.32
N SER A 72 8.99 6.83 11.13
CA SER A 72 10.10 7.75 10.80
C SER A 72 11.44 7.01 10.91
N ASP A 73 12.42 7.42 10.11
CA ASP A 73 13.77 6.82 10.05
C ASP A 73 13.80 5.35 9.60
N THR A 74 12.69 4.82 9.07
CA THR A 74 12.58 3.41 8.66
C THR A 74 13.57 3.02 7.59
N LEU A 75 13.96 3.94 6.70
CA LEU A 75 14.96 3.64 5.68
C LEU A 75 16.36 3.47 6.26
N GLN A 76 16.71 4.24 7.29
CA GLN A 76 17.99 4.11 7.97
C GLN A 76 18.02 2.80 8.77
N LYS A 77 16.96 2.53 9.53
CA LYS A 77 16.79 1.25 10.22
C LYS A 77 16.76 0.06 9.26
N PHE A 78 16.13 0.21 8.10
CA PHE A 78 16.10 -0.82 7.07
C PHE A 78 17.50 -1.18 6.57
N ALA A 79 18.36 -0.18 6.32
CA ALA A 79 19.74 -0.39 5.92
C ALA A 79 20.63 -1.01 7.02
N ASP A 80 20.28 -0.82 8.29
CA ASP A 80 21.04 -1.29 9.44
C ASP A 80 20.56 -2.64 10.01
N GLU A 81 19.25 -2.90 10.02
CA GLU A 81 18.62 -4.05 10.67
C GLU A 81 18.36 -5.22 9.72
N ILE A 82 18.14 -4.97 8.43
CA ILE A 82 17.86 -6.04 7.49
C ILE A 82 19.07 -6.27 6.59
N SER A 83 20.03 -7.04 7.13
CA SER A 83 20.89 -7.85 6.27
C SER A 83 20.00 -8.89 5.61
N TRP A 84 19.34 -8.51 4.52
CA TRP A 84 18.70 -9.44 3.62
C TRP A 84 19.80 -10.38 3.14
N PRO A 85 19.80 -11.67 3.51
CA PRO A 85 20.90 -12.57 3.17
C PRO A 85 21.11 -12.69 1.65
N GLU A 86 20.08 -12.35 0.88
CA GLU A 86 19.99 -12.49 -0.57
C GLU A 86 20.02 -11.15 -1.34
N VAL A 87 19.95 -9.98 -0.68
CA VAL A 87 19.97 -8.66 -1.35
C VAL A 87 21.32 -8.00 -1.14
N LYS A 88 22.11 -7.92 -2.21
CA LYS A 88 23.46 -7.36 -2.24
C LYS A 88 23.62 -6.30 -3.32
N ALA A 89 22.84 -6.40 -4.39
CA ALA A 89 22.90 -5.57 -5.58
C ALA A 89 21.48 -5.20 -6.07
N PRO A 90 20.65 -4.53 -5.25
CA PRO A 90 19.30 -4.15 -5.64
C PRO A 90 19.31 -3.12 -6.78
N LEU A 91 18.37 -3.28 -7.72
CA LEU A 91 18.02 -2.24 -8.69
C LEU A 91 16.94 -1.34 -8.11
N VAL A 92 17.19 -0.03 -8.06
CA VAL A 92 16.19 0.94 -7.60
C VAL A 92 15.37 1.46 -8.79
N LEU A 93 14.05 1.52 -8.63
CA LEU A 93 13.12 2.05 -9.62
C LEU A 93 12.47 3.34 -9.13
N SER A 94 12.31 4.30 -10.04
CA SER A 94 11.55 5.53 -9.80
C SER A 94 10.91 6.05 -11.08
N THR A 95 10.02 7.04 -10.95
CA THR A 95 9.69 7.93 -12.05
C THR A 95 10.81 8.97 -12.28
N PRO A 96 10.86 9.65 -13.44
CA PRO A 96 11.84 10.72 -13.67
C PRO A 96 11.73 11.85 -12.63
N LEU A 97 10.52 12.17 -12.18
CA LEU A 97 10.25 13.21 -11.19
C LEU A 97 10.75 12.84 -9.79
N GLN A 98 11.00 11.54 -9.53
CA GLN A 98 11.38 11.02 -8.22
C GLN A 98 12.83 10.53 -8.17
N ILE A 99 13.66 10.83 -9.17
CA ILE A 99 15.07 10.44 -9.19
C ILE A 99 15.83 10.94 -7.94
N GLY A 100 15.50 12.14 -7.45
CA GLY A 100 16.09 12.67 -6.22
C GLY A 100 15.72 11.87 -4.96
N GLN A 101 14.55 11.23 -4.93
CA GLN A 101 14.18 10.30 -3.85
C GLN A 101 14.94 8.97 -3.98
N ALA A 102 15.15 8.49 -5.21
CA ALA A 102 15.95 7.30 -5.48
C ALA A 102 17.43 7.47 -5.09
N GLU A 103 18.03 8.62 -5.40
CA GLU A 103 19.42 8.93 -4.99
C GLU A 103 19.56 9.06 -3.47
N LYS A 104 18.59 9.66 -2.78
CA LYS A 104 18.58 9.66 -1.29
C LYS A 104 18.51 8.25 -0.73
N ALA A 105 17.69 7.37 -1.31
CA ALA A 105 17.64 5.99 -0.86
C ALA A 105 18.94 5.24 -1.14
N LYS A 106 19.64 5.53 -2.23
CA LYS A 106 20.99 5.01 -2.50
C LYS A 106 21.98 5.41 -1.38
N GLU A 107 21.95 6.67 -0.95
CA GLU A 107 22.78 7.14 0.17
C GLU A 107 22.48 6.37 1.45
N LEU A 108 21.19 6.16 1.76
CA LEU A 108 20.74 5.42 2.94
C LEU A 108 21.12 3.93 2.88
N LEU A 109 21.08 3.33 1.70
CA LEU A 109 21.57 1.97 1.44
C LEU A 109 23.10 1.88 1.37
N LYS A 110 23.81 2.95 1.79
CA LYS A 110 25.29 3.01 1.82
C LYS A 110 25.91 2.72 0.45
N GLY A 111 25.21 3.06 -0.63
CA GLY A 111 25.64 2.81 -2.01
C GLY A 111 25.53 1.35 -2.46
N GLN A 112 24.95 0.45 -1.65
CA GLN A 112 24.73 -0.96 -2.01
C GLN A 112 23.53 -1.10 -2.94
N ILE A 113 23.66 -0.54 -4.14
CA ILE A 113 22.71 -0.71 -5.24
C ILE A 113 23.48 -0.99 -6.52
N THR A 114 22.84 -1.71 -7.44
CA THR A 114 23.45 -1.99 -8.74
C THR A 114 23.15 -0.92 -9.79
N GLY A 115 22.13 -0.09 -9.55
CA GLY A 115 21.74 0.97 -10.47
C GLY A 115 20.42 1.61 -10.09
N ILE A 116 20.06 2.67 -10.83
CA ILE A 116 18.77 3.36 -10.74
C ILE A 116 18.14 3.36 -12.13
N PHE A 117 16.94 2.81 -12.24
CA PHE A 117 16.10 2.93 -13.42
C PHE A 117 14.96 3.93 -13.15
N SER A 118 15.12 5.15 -13.67
CA SER A 118 14.16 6.24 -13.46
C SER A 118 13.16 6.40 -14.61
N GLY A 119 13.01 5.40 -15.48
CA GLY A 119 12.20 5.46 -16.69
C GLY A 119 10.72 5.10 -16.50
N CYS A 120 10.20 5.05 -15.27
CA CYS A 120 8.84 4.59 -15.02
C CYS A 120 7.77 5.61 -15.43
N ASP A 121 6.76 5.17 -16.20
CA ASP A 121 5.62 5.99 -16.65
C ASP A 121 4.27 5.24 -16.56
N TYR A 122 3.16 5.95 -16.72
CA TYR A 122 1.75 5.53 -16.57
C TYR A 122 1.25 4.65 -17.74
N ALA A 123 2.05 3.72 -18.24
CA ALA A 123 1.68 2.68 -19.22
C ALA A 123 2.88 1.73 -19.47
N TYR A 124 3.50 1.25 -18.39
CA TYR A 124 4.87 0.74 -18.36
C TYR A 124 5.19 -0.56 -19.14
N SER A 125 4.39 -1.00 -20.12
CA SER A 125 4.72 -2.24 -20.86
C SER A 125 6.02 -2.12 -21.66
N HIS A 126 6.28 -0.96 -22.26
CA HIS A 126 7.52 -0.71 -22.99
C HIS A 126 8.70 -0.44 -22.03
N GLU A 127 8.43 0.27 -20.94
CA GLU A 127 9.37 0.57 -19.86
C GLU A 127 9.78 -0.70 -19.14
N CYS A 128 8.88 -1.68 -19.02
CA CYS A 128 9.14 -2.99 -18.42
C CYS A 128 10.23 -3.75 -19.20
N HIS A 129 10.18 -3.78 -20.53
CA HIS A 129 11.24 -4.43 -21.31
C HIS A 129 12.61 -3.76 -21.12
N LYS A 130 12.64 -2.42 -21.08
CA LYS A 130 13.87 -1.66 -20.81
C LYS A 130 14.39 -1.92 -19.40
N ALA A 131 13.50 -1.92 -18.41
CA ALA A 131 13.86 -2.17 -17.02
C ALA A 131 14.34 -3.60 -16.80
N LEU A 132 13.74 -4.60 -17.47
CA LEU A 132 14.19 -5.99 -17.46
C LEU A 132 15.58 -6.15 -18.07
N GLY A 133 15.83 -5.53 -19.22
CA GLY A 133 17.16 -5.50 -19.83
C GLY A 133 18.18 -4.86 -18.91
N TYR A 134 17.86 -3.69 -18.36
CA TYR A 134 18.72 -2.97 -17.43
C TYR A 134 19.00 -3.76 -16.15
N ALA A 135 17.98 -4.38 -15.53
CA ALA A 135 18.15 -5.24 -14.35
C ALA A 135 19.11 -6.40 -14.62
N LYS A 136 18.97 -7.04 -15.78
CA LYS A 136 19.87 -8.11 -16.21
C LYS A 136 21.29 -7.61 -16.44
N ASP A 137 21.45 -6.51 -17.16
CA ASP A 137 22.78 -5.95 -17.50
C ASP A 137 23.55 -5.49 -16.26
N GLN A 138 22.83 -4.97 -15.26
CA GLN A 138 23.43 -4.61 -13.97
C GLN A 138 23.66 -5.83 -13.06
N GLY A 139 23.06 -6.99 -13.35
CA GLY A 139 23.15 -8.16 -12.48
C GLY A 139 22.37 -8.01 -11.17
N ALA A 140 21.20 -7.36 -11.25
CA ALA A 140 20.35 -7.13 -10.09
C ALA A 140 19.90 -8.45 -9.45
N ASP A 141 20.04 -8.55 -8.13
CA ASP A 141 19.56 -9.68 -7.32
C ASP A 141 18.19 -9.43 -6.69
N SER A 142 17.70 -8.21 -6.78
CA SER A 142 16.44 -7.74 -6.21
C SER A 142 16.04 -6.40 -6.81
N VAL A 143 14.80 -5.99 -6.54
CA VAL A 143 14.25 -4.74 -7.08
C VAL A 143 13.59 -3.92 -5.98
N ILE A 144 13.95 -2.65 -5.87
CA ILE A 144 13.38 -1.71 -4.90
C ILE A 144 12.57 -0.66 -5.66
N SER A 145 11.31 -0.46 -5.34
CA SER A 145 10.50 0.64 -5.89
C SER A 145 10.44 1.81 -4.92
N ILE A 146 10.63 3.04 -5.41
CA ILE A 146 10.40 4.27 -4.65
C ILE A 146 9.50 5.16 -5.49
N GLY A 147 8.21 5.20 -5.15
CA GLY A 147 7.23 5.87 -5.98
C GLY A 147 5.80 5.56 -5.62
N GLY A 148 4.89 6.00 -6.49
CA GLY A 148 3.48 5.62 -6.44
C GLY A 148 3.16 4.39 -7.28
N GLU A 149 1.88 4.21 -7.58
CA GLU A 149 1.32 3.06 -8.29
C GLU A 149 2.10 2.63 -9.55
N SER A 150 2.56 3.58 -10.38
CA SER A 150 3.29 3.26 -11.62
C SER A 150 4.61 2.55 -11.32
N THR A 151 5.39 3.05 -10.37
CA THR A 151 6.69 2.48 -9.99
C THR A 151 6.52 1.12 -9.32
N ILE A 152 5.50 0.99 -8.47
CA ILE A 152 5.15 -0.27 -7.81
C ILE A 152 4.66 -1.30 -8.85
N GLY A 153 3.86 -0.86 -9.83
CA GLY A 153 3.40 -1.69 -10.93
C GLY A 153 4.55 -2.22 -11.79
N LEU A 154 5.51 -1.36 -12.14
CA LEU A 154 6.71 -1.76 -12.88
C LEU A 154 7.54 -2.78 -12.09
N GLN A 155 7.73 -2.58 -10.79
CA GLN A 155 8.43 -3.53 -9.93
C GLN A 155 7.76 -4.90 -9.94
N LYS A 156 6.44 -4.95 -9.72
CA LYS A 156 5.65 -6.18 -9.78
C LYS A 156 5.80 -6.89 -11.13
N ALA A 157 5.79 -6.11 -12.22
CA ALA A 157 5.97 -6.64 -13.57
C ALA A 157 7.34 -7.29 -13.77
N ILE A 158 8.40 -6.70 -13.19
CA ILE A 158 9.75 -7.27 -13.22
C ILE A 158 9.77 -8.56 -12.38
N SER A 159 9.35 -8.50 -11.12
CA SER A 159 9.39 -9.65 -10.22
C SER A 159 8.62 -10.86 -10.75
N ILE A 160 7.39 -10.69 -11.23
CA ILE A 160 6.62 -11.81 -11.80
C ILE A 160 7.32 -12.47 -12.99
N ARG A 161 8.13 -11.73 -13.75
CA ARG A 161 8.84 -12.23 -14.94
C ARG A 161 10.21 -12.81 -14.61
N THR A 162 10.86 -12.36 -13.53
CA THR A 162 12.24 -12.74 -13.19
C THR A 162 12.37 -13.61 -11.95
N GLY A 163 11.37 -13.59 -11.07
CA GLY A 163 11.43 -14.18 -9.73
C GLY A 163 12.30 -13.40 -8.74
N LEU A 164 12.74 -12.18 -9.10
CA LEU A 164 13.56 -11.36 -8.20
C LEU A 164 12.73 -10.90 -6.99
N PRO A 165 13.25 -11.02 -5.76
CA PRO A 165 12.65 -10.43 -4.58
C PRO A 165 12.43 -8.93 -4.76
N HIS A 166 11.31 -8.42 -4.26
CA HIS A 166 10.96 -7.03 -4.46
C HIS A 166 10.43 -6.31 -3.22
N ILE A 167 11.01 -5.13 -2.99
CA ILE A 167 10.81 -4.30 -1.80
C ILE A 167 10.19 -2.98 -2.20
N CYS A 168 9.03 -2.67 -1.67
CA CYS A 168 8.25 -1.51 -2.05
C CYS A 168 8.40 -0.38 -1.03
N ILE A 169 8.72 0.83 -1.48
CA ILE A 169 8.79 2.04 -0.66
C ILE A 169 7.78 3.04 -1.24
N PRO A 170 6.49 2.93 -0.84
CA PRO A 170 5.43 3.76 -1.38
C PRO A 170 5.60 5.23 -0.95
N THR A 171 5.41 6.13 -1.89
CA THR A 171 5.44 7.60 -1.66
C THR A 171 4.12 8.28 -1.98
N ALA A 172 3.10 7.49 -2.35
CA ALA A 172 1.73 7.92 -2.64
C ALA A 172 0.71 6.99 -2.00
N TYR A 173 -0.53 7.46 -1.86
CA TYR A 173 -1.63 6.71 -1.27
C TYR A 173 -2.40 5.90 -2.32
N THR A 174 -1.79 4.83 -2.84
CA THR A 174 -2.32 4.08 -4.01
C THR A 174 -2.61 2.61 -3.77
N ILE A 175 -2.33 2.05 -2.59
CA ILE A 175 -2.68 0.68 -2.15
C ILE A 175 -2.07 -0.46 -2.99
N SER A 176 -1.45 -0.16 -4.13
CA SER A 176 -0.84 -1.14 -5.02
C SER A 176 0.11 -2.07 -4.27
N GLU A 177 0.86 -1.56 -3.31
CA GLU A 177 1.78 -2.33 -2.48
C GLU A 177 1.12 -3.45 -1.64
N MET A 178 -0.18 -3.35 -1.37
CA MET A 178 -0.97 -4.37 -0.64
C MET A 178 -1.93 -5.15 -1.54
N ALA A 179 -1.99 -4.84 -2.84
CA ALA A 179 -2.88 -5.50 -3.78
C ALA A 179 -2.14 -6.59 -4.57
N PRO A 180 -2.58 -7.86 -4.56
CA PRO A 180 -2.05 -8.95 -5.40
C PRO A 180 -2.54 -8.81 -6.85
N ILE A 181 -2.46 -7.60 -7.41
CA ILE A 181 -2.96 -7.23 -8.74
C ILE A 181 -1.84 -6.54 -9.50
N LEU A 182 -1.68 -6.93 -10.76
CA LEU A 182 -0.80 -6.29 -11.74
C LEU A 182 -1.66 -5.89 -12.96
N SER A 183 -1.57 -4.62 -13.33
CA SER A 183 -2.32 -4.01 -14.43
C SER A 183 -1.36 -3.37 -15.42
N GLU A 184 -1.20 -3.97 -16.59
CA GLU A 184 -0.28 -3.53 -17.63
C GLU A 184 -1.04 -3.10 -18.88
N THR A 185 -0.65 -1.98 -19.49
CA THR A 185 -1.24 -1.52 -20.76
C THR A 185 -0.26 -1.77 -21.89
N ALA A 186 -0.60 -2.65 -22.83
CA ALA A 186 0.18 -2.91 -24.04
C ALA A 186 -0.72 -2.75 -25.27
N ASN A 187 -0.24 -2.10 -26.33
CA ASN A 187 -1.01 -1.89 -27.57
C ASN A 187 -2.44 -1.32 -27.34
N ARG A 188 -2.58 -0.37 -26.40
CA ARG A 188 -3.86 0.22 -25.98
C ARG A 188 -4.85 -0.75 -25.30
N SER A 189 -4.41 -1.97 -24.99
CA SER A 189 -5.19 -2.95 -24.23
C SER A 189 -4.62 -3.08 -22.82
N LYS A 190 -5.47 -2.88 -21.81
CA LYS A 190 -5.11 -3.10 -20.41
C LYS A 190 -5.32 -4.58 -20.08
N LYS A 191 -4.25 -5.27 -19.70
CA LYS A 191 -4.28 -6.63 -19.18
C LYS A 191 -4.11 -6.57 -17.66
N THR A 192 -5.05 -7.17 -16.95
CA THR A 192 -5.02 -7.27 -15.49
C THR A 192 -4.89 -8.73 -15.10
N GLN A 193 -4.00 -9.03 -14.16
CA GLN A 193 -3.87 -10.34 -13.54
C GLN A 193 -3.85 -10.19 -12.03
N SER A 194 -4.31 -11.23 -11.34
CA SER A 194 -4.26 -11.30 -9.88
C SER A 194 -3.71 -12.63 -9.43
N GLU A 195 -2.71 -12.59 -8.56
CA GLU A 195 -2.04 -13.77 -8.01
C GLU A 195 -1.27 -13.37 -6.74
N PRO A 196 -1.21 -14.22 -5.69
CA PRO A 196 -0.48 -13.91 -4.45
C PRO A 196 0.99 -13.54 -4.66
N ARG A 197 1.66 -14.17 -5.64
CA ARG A 197 3.08 -13.91 -5.99
C ARG A 197 3.35 -12.48 -6.50
N ILE A 198 2.31 -11.70 -6.79
CA ILE A 198 2.44 -10.30 -7.21
C ILE A 198 2.77 -9.39 -6.01
N LEU A 199 2.43 -9.81 -4.79
CA LEU A 199 2.67 -9.00 -3.61
C LEU A 199 4.17 -8.78 -3.36
N PRO A 200 4.57 -7.59 -2.89
CA PRO A 200 5.90 -7.37 -2.33
C PRO A 200 6.24 -8.34 -1.23
N ASP A 201 7.50 -8.78 -1.22
CA ASP A 201 8.09 -9.47 -0.08
C ASP A 201 8.12 -8.53 1.12
N THR A 202 8.37 -7.24 0.88
CA THR A 202 8.42 -6.22 1.91
C THR A 202 7.92 -4.86 1.44
N VAL A 203 7.22 -4.16 2.32
CA VAL A 203 6.77 -2.78 2.14
C VAL A 203 7.31 -1.92 3.26
N ILE A 204 7.93 -0.79 2.93
CA ILE A 204 8.52 0.15 3.87
C ILE A 204 7.83 1.50 3.75
N TYR A 205 7.02 1.83 4.73
CA TYR A 205 6.37 3.12 4.85
C TYR A 205 7.28 4.09 5.61
N ASN A 206 7.96 4.96 4.85
CA ASN A 206 8.71 6.09 5.40
C ASN A 206 7.92 7.38 5.23
N VAL A 207 7.55 7.97 6.37
CA VAL A 207 6.74 9.21 6.44
C VAL A 207 7.41 10.36 5.69
N GLU A 208 8.73 10.52 5.79
CA GLU A 208 9.45 11.64 5.21
C GLU A 208 9.35 11.71 3.69
N LEU A 209 9.28 10.54 3.02
CA LEU A 209 9.14 10.47 1.57
C LEU A 209 7.75 10.88 1.06
N THR A 210 6.77 10.97 1.96
CA THR A 210 5.40 11.41 1.65
C THR A 210 5.16 12.90 1.92
N MET A 211 6.06 13.56 2.65
CA MET A 211 5.89 14.97 3.04
C MET A 211 5.96 15.96 1.87
N THR A 212 6.56 15.55 0.75
CA THR A 212 6.63 16.34 -0.48
C THR A 212 5.47 16.06 -1.44
N LEU A 213 4.54 15.18 -1.07
CA LEU A 213 3.40 14.84 -1.91
C LEU A 213 2.44 16.05 -2.01
N PRO A 214 2.00 16.44 -3.22
CA PRO A 214 1.08 17.56 -3.37
C PRO A 214 -0.18 17.38 -2.51
N ALA A 215 -0.61 18.44 -1.82
CA ALA A 215 -1.70 18.40 -0.85
C ALA A 215 -3.01 17.81 -1.39
N PHE A 216 -3.27 17.91 -2.71
CA PHE A 216 -4.47 17.34 -3.31
C PHE A 216 -4.49 15.80 -3.27
N TYR A 217 -3.34 15.13 -3.28
CA TYR A 217 -3.24 13.68 -3.10
C TYR A 217 -3.45 13.23 -1.66
N VAL A 218 -3.32 14.15 -0.68
CA VAL A 218 -3.41 13.86 0.76
C VAL A 218 -4.82 14.10 1.31
N ARG A 219 -5.71 14.74 0.53
CA ARG A 219 -7.10 14.99 0.95
C ARG A 219 -7.83 13.68 1.28
N ASN A 220 -8.88 13.78 2.10
CA ASN A 220 -9.78 12.66 2.46
C ASN A 220 -10.59 12.08 1.27
N THR A 221 -10.22 12.43 0.03
CA THR A 221 -10.73 11.86 -1.21
C THR A 221 -9.68 10.99 -1.91
N ASN A 222 -8.59 10.66 -1.21
CA ASN A 222 -7.54 9.80 -1.75
C ASN A 222 -8.05 8.36 -1.94
N PRO A 223 -7.37 7.54 -2.76
CA PRO A 223 -7.78 6.16 -3.04
C PRO A 223 -7.98 5.29 -1.78
N ILE A 224 -7.19 5.49 -0.72
CA ILE A 224 -7.32 4.72 0.54
C ILE A 224 -8.67 5.00 1.20
N ILE A 225 -9.07 6.27 1.32
CA ILE A 225 -10.35 6.62 1.94
C ILE A 225 -11.53 6.11 1.10
N ASN A 226 -11.45 6.22 -0.23
CA ASN A 226 -12.50 5.72 -1.10
C ASN A 226 -12.66 4.19 -0.98
N MET A 227 -11.56 3.45 -0.87
CA MET A 227 -11.60 2.00 -0.68
C MET A 227 -12.15 1.62 0.70
N ALA A 228 -11.75 2.33 1.76
CA ALA A 228 -12.29 2.12 3.10
C ALA A 228 -13.81 2.36 3.13
N LEU A 229 -14.27 3.43 2.48
CA LEU A 229 -15.69 3.74 2.35
C LEU A 229 -16.46 2.62 1.62
N GLU A 230 -15.90 2.10 0.53
CA GLU A 230 -16.52 1.00 -0.22
C GLU A 230 -16.57 -0.29 0.60
N GLY A 231 -15.51 -0.62 1.34
CA GLY A 231 -15.51 -1.75 2.27
C GLY A 231 -16.56 -1.62 3.37
N ILE A 232 -16.72 -0.42 3.94
CA ILE A 232 -17.77 -0.13 4.94
C ILE A 232 -19.17 -0.30 4.33
N ARG A 233 -19.39 0.17 3.09
CA ARG A 233 -20.67 0.00 2.39
C ARG A 233 -20.98 -1.47 2.11
N ALA A 234 -20.01 -2.21 1.60
CA ALA A 234 -20.14 -3.64 1.33
C ALA A 234 -20.55 -4.39 2.60
N LEU A 235 -19.83 -4.15 3.71
CA LEU A 235 -20.15 -4.73 5.01
C LEU A 235 -21.56 -4.35 5.49
N ALA A 236 -21.93 -3.06 5.40
CA ALA A 236 -23.25 -2.60 5.81
C ALA A 236 -24.37 -3.27 4.99
N SER A 237 -24.15 -3.48 3.69
CA SER A 237 -25.13 -4.14 2.82
C SER A 237 -25.26 -5.64 3.07
N SER A 238 -24.16 -6.33 3.41
CA SER A 238 -24.16 -7.78 3.66
C SER A 238 -24.57 -8.15 5.09
N LEU A 239 -24.55 -7.19 6.04
CA LEU A 239 -24.79 -7.46 7.46
C LEU A 239 -26.12 -8.16 7.73
N SER A 240 -27.20 -7.76 7.06
CA SER A 240 -28.53 -8.37 7.21
C SER A 240 -28.51 -9.86 6.88
N GLU A 241 -27.79 -10.23 5.83
CA GLU A 241 -27.68 -11.60 5.34
C GLU A 241 -26.72 -12.44 6.19
N ILE A 242 -25.65 -11.83 6.70
CA ILE A 242 -24.70 -12.48 7.64
C ILE A 242 -25.39 -12.80 8.98
N ILE A 243 -26.27 -11.93 9.46
CA ILE A 243 -27.06 -12.18 10.68
C ILE A 243 -27.97 -13.39 10.51
N GLU A 244 -28.57 -13.57 9.33
CA GLU A 244 -29.44 -14.70 9.03
C GLU A 244 -28.65 -16.00 8.77
N ASN A 245 -27.48 -15.89 8.12
CA ASN A 245 -26.59 -17.01 7.86
C ASN A 245 -25.12 -16.57 7.90
N LEU A 246 -24.44 -16.98 8.99
CA LEU A 246 -23.03 -16.66 9.24
C LEU A 246 -22.05 -17.17 8.17
N PHE A 247 -22.49 -18.12 7.33
CA PHE A 247 -21.70 -18.71 6.24
C PHE A 247 -22.16 -18.27 4.85
N SER A 248 -23.00 -17.22 4.75
CA SER A 248 -23.38 -16.66 3.45
C SER A 248 -22.13 -16.20 2.67
N GLN A 249 -22.09 -16.50 1.37
CA GLN A 249 -21.01 -16.08 0.47
C GLN A 249 -21.16 -14.63 0.00
N SER A 250 -22.17 -13.91 0.47
CA SER A 250 -22.45 -12.51 0.11
C SER A 250 -21.55 -11.49 0.83
N ALA A 251 -20.45 -11.97 1.44
CA ALA A 251 -19.43 -11.17 2.11
C ALA A 251 -18.17 -11.03 1.26
#